data_AF-A0A1S6U6P8-F1
#
_entry.id   AF-A0A1S6U6P8-F1
#
_cell.length_a   1.000
_cell.length_b   1.000
_cell.length_c   1.000
_cell.angle_alpha   90.00
_cell.angle_beta   90.00
_cell.angle_gamma   90.00
#
_symmetry.space_group_name_H-M   'P 1'
#
loop_
_entity.id
_entity.type
_entity.pdbx_description
1 polymer ?
#
loop_
_entity_poly.entity_id
_entity_poly.type
_entity_poly.pdbx_seq_one_letter_code
_entity_poly.pdbx_strand_id
1 'polypeptide(L)' 'MNDELLTAKEVMQLLKISATTLWKYVKAGKINKHSLTKRTIRYSKNEILQLVKSQTVA' A
#
# COMPACT_ATOMS: atom_id res chain seq x y z
N MET A 1 0.69 15.94 -12.27
CA MET A 1 1.30 15.04 -11.28
C MET A 1 0.21 14.07 -10.84
N ASN A 2 0.27 12.81 -11.29
CA ASN A 2 -0.77 11.83 -10.96
C ASN A 2 -0.37 11.11 -9.67
N ASP A 3 -0.96 11.48 -8.55
CA ASP A 3 -1.00 10.62 -7.37
C ASP A 3 -1.87 9.41 -7.71
N GLU A 4 -1.24 8.38 -8.27
CA GLU A 4 -1.89 7.10 -8.56
C GLU A 4 -2.31 6.45 -7.23
N LEU A 5 -3.60 6.60 -6.90
CA LEU A 5 -4.23 5.97 -5.76
C LEU A 5 -4.68 4.56 -6.12
N LEU A 6 -4.03 3.57 -5.52
CA LEU A 6 -4.28 2.15 -5.73
C LEU A 6 -5.30 1.60 -4.74
N THR A 7 -6.07 0.62 -5.19
CA THR A 7 -6.92 -0.21 -4.34
C THR A 7 -6.10 -1.28 -3.62
N ALA A 8 -6.64 -1.86 -2.55
CA ALA A 8 -6.00 -2.98 -1.85
C ALA A 8 -5.62 -4.12 -2.79
N LYS A 9 -6.44 -4.41 -3.82
CA LYS A 9 -6.16 -5.44 -4.82
C LYS A 9 -4.92 -5.12 -5.66
N GLU A 10 -4.82 -3.89 -6.15
CA GLU A 10 -3.67 -3.47 -6.95
C GLU A 10 -2.39 -3.45 -6.11
N VAL A 11 -2.48 -3.01 -4.86
CA VAL A 11 -1.35 -3.06 -3.90
C VAL A 11 -0.89 -4.50 -3.68
N MET A 12 -1.83 -5.44 -3.47
CA MET A 12 -1.49 -6.86 -3.34
C MET A 12 -0.82 -7.42 -4.60
N GLN A 13 -1.27 -7.04 -5.79
CA GLN A 13 -0.66 -7.49 -7.05
C GLN A 13 0.74 -6.89 -7.26
N LEU A 14 0.94 -5.61 -6.94
CA LEU A 14 2.23 -4.94 -7.08
C LEU A 14 3.28 -5.48 -6.12
N LEU A 15 2.92 -5.67 -4.85
CA LEU A 15 3.81 -6.23 -3.84
C LEU A 15 3.90 -7.76 -3.90
N LYS A 16 3.03 -8.43 -4.66
CA LYS A 16 2.81 -9.89 -4.63
C LYS A 16 2.64 -10.42 -3.20
N ILE A 17 1.85 -9.72 -2.39
CA ILE A 17 1.57 -10.10 -0.99
C ILE A 17 0.11 -10.49 -0.79
N SER A 18 -0.14 -11.29 0.24
CA SER A 18 -1.49 -11.61 0.70
C SER A 18 -2.14 -10.44 1.46
N ALA A 19 -3.47 -10.44 1.52
CA ALA A 19 -4.24 -9.45 2.27
C ALA A 19 -3.82 -9.35 3.75
N THR A 20 -3.44 -10.48 4.35
CA THR A 20 -2.95 -10.56 5.73
C THR A 20 -1.64 -9.79 5.92
N THR A 21 -0.71 -9.88 4.96
CA THR A 21 0.55 -9.15 4.97
C THR A 21 0.31 -7.65 4.76
N LEU A 22 -0.60 -7.29 3.85
CA LEU A 22 -1.02 -5.90 3.66
C LEU A 22 -1.58 -5.31 4.97
N TRP A 23 -2.45 -6.05 5.67
CA TRP A 23 -3.00 -5.61 6.95
C TRP A 23 -1.93 -5.48 8.05
N LYS A 24 -0.96 -6.41 8.10
CA LYS A 24 0.20 -6.29 9.01
C LYS A 24 1.00 -5.03 8.75
N TYR A 25 1.22 -4.66 7.48
CA TYR A 25 1.93 -3.42 7.13
C TYR A 25 1.14 -2.17 7.49
N VAL A 26 -0.17 -2.15 7.24
CA VAL A 26 -1.03 -1.04 7.69
C VAL A 26 -1.02 -0.93 9.21
N LYS A 27 -1.13 -2.05 9.93
CA LYS A 27 -1.08 -2.08 11.40
C LYS A 27 0.29 -1.65 11.95
N ALA A 28 1.37 -1.99 11.25
CA ALA A 28 2.73 -1.59 11.61
C ALA A 28 3.06 -0.13 11.26
N GLY A 29 2.13 0.63 10.67
CA GLY A 29 2.37 2.01 10.22
C GLY A 29 3.32 2.10 9.01
N LYS A 30 3.58 0.97 8.34
CA LYS A 30 4.42 0.88 7.15
C LYS A 30 3.72 1.43 5.91
N ILE A 31 2.41 1.21 5.80
CA ILE A 31 1.58 1.67 4.69
C ILE A 31 0.47 2.54 5.25
N ASN A 32 0.35 3.76 4.75
CA ASN A 32 -0.77 4.62 5.09
C ASN A 32 -1.99 4.31 4.22
N LYS A 33 -3.15 4.24 4.89
CA LYS A 33 -4.44 4.06 4.23
C LYS A 33 -5.09 5.43 4.06
N HIS A 34 -5.36 5.81 2.82
CA HIS A 34 -6.09 7.03 2.52
C HIS A 34 -7.58 6.68 2.33
N SER A 35 -8.41 7.23 3.19
CA SER A 35 -9.86 7.07 3.09
C SER A 35 -10.36 8.08 2.06
N LEU A 36 -10.63 7.64 0.83
CA LEU A 36 -11.20 8.54 -0.20
C LEU A 36 -12.68 8.81 0.08
N THR A 37 -13.39 7.85 0.66
CA THR A 37 -14.76 7.99 1.18
C THR A 37 -14.93 7.16 2.46
N LYS A 38 -16.10 7.26 3.12
CA LYS A 38 -16.46 6.45 4.31
C LYS A 38 -16.30 4.93 4.12
N ARG A 39 -16.27 4.42 2.89
CA ARG A 39 -16.13 2.97 2.58
C ARG A 39 -14.98 2.65 1.64
N THR A 40 -14.39 3.64 0.97
CA THR A 40 -13.34 3.40 -0.04
C THR A 40 -11.98 3.79 0.52
N ILE A 41 -11.15 2.77 0.76
CA ILE A 41 -9.76 2.92 1.15
C ILE A 41 -8.89 2.80 -0.10
N ARG A 42 -7.96 3.74 -0.27
CA ARG A 42 -6.92 3.74 -1.29
C ARG A 42 -5.54 3.93 -0.67
N TYR A 43 -4.52 3.61 -1.44
CA TYR A 43 -3.13 3.63 -1.04
C TYR A 43 -2.33 4.42 -2.07
N SER A 44 -1.40 5.27 -1.64
CA SER A 44 -0.54 5.98 -2.58
C SER A 44 0.47 4.99 -3.19
N LYS A 45 0.49 4.89 -4.52
CA LYS A 45 1.48 4.06 -5.24
C LYS A 45 2.91 4.44 -4.87
N ASN A 46 3.18 5.73 -4.63
CA ASN A 46 4.51 6.21 -4.29
C ASN A 46 4.99 5.67 -2.93
N GLU A 47 4.13 5.71 -1.91
CA GLU A 47 4.44 5.13 -0.59
C GLU A 47 4.69 3.62 -0.69
N ILE A 48 3.85 2.91 -1.45
CA ILE A 48 4.01 1.48 -1.68
C ILE A 48 5.36 1.18 -2.34
N LEU A 49 5.73 1.93 -3.38
CA LEU A 49 7.01 1.77 -4.06
C LEU A 49 8.21 2.06 -3.14
N GLN A 50 8.12 3.11 -2.32
CA GLN A 50 9.15 3.45 -1.34
C GLN A 50 9.33 2.34 -0.30
N LEU A 51 8.23 1.71 0.12
CA LEU A 51 8.27 0.59 1.05
C LEU A 51 9.01 -0.63 0.46
N VAL A 52 8.72 -0.94 -0.80
CA VAL A 52 9.39 -2.05 -1.52
C VAL A 52 10.88 -1.75 -1.66
N LYS A 53 11.24 -0.53 -2.08
CA LYS A 53 12.64 -0.11 -2.18
C LYS A 53 13.38 -0.20 -0.85
N SER A 54 12.71 0.11 0.26
CA SER A 54 13.31 0.07 1.60
C SER A 54 13.49 -1.35 2.15
N GLN A 55 12.81 -2.36 1.59
CA GLN A 55 12.95 -3.77 2.01
C GLN A 55 13.95 -4.59 1.17
N THR A 56 14.35 -4.10 0.00
CA THR A 56 15.26 -4.82 -0.93
C THR A 56 16.73 -4.38 -0.81
N VAL A 57 17.17 -3.98 0.37
CA VAL A 57 18.61 -3.76 0.65
C VAL A 57 18.97 -4.48 1.95
N ALA A 58 19.28 -5.76 1.82
CA ALA A 58 20.05 -6.55 2.77
C ALA A 58 20.81 -7.62 1.99
#